data_AF-A0A969S810-F1
#
_entry.id   AF-A0A969S810-F1
#
_cell.length_a   1.000
_cell.length_b   1.000
_cell.length_c   1.000
_cell.angle_alpha   90.00
_cell.angle_beta   90.00
_cell.angle_gamma   90.00
#
_symmetry.space_group_name_H-M   'P 1'
#
loop_
_entity.id
_entity.type
_entity.pdbx_description
1 polymer ?
#
loop_
_entity_poly.entity_id
_entity_poly.type
_entity_poly.pdbx_seq_one_letter_code
_entity_poly.pdbx_strand_id
1 'polypeptide(L)'
;MKQLGRKLQNRIETILLYKFTQLAMLGIDDEFRKTRMYQSIKEEGLEEGRQEGLQEGKLQAKLDAVPRLFALGLSMEQVARALDLTLEQVQQTAQNH
;
A
#
# COMPACT_ATOMS: atom_id res chain seq x y z
N MET A 1 -15.67 8.79 50.25
CA MET A 1 -16.02 9.72 49.15
C MET A 1 -14.98 9.80 48.01
N LYS A 2 -13.66 9.87 48.29
CA LYS A 2 -12.61 9.98 47.24
C LYS A 2 -12.51 8.81 46.23
N GLN A 3 -12.96 7.60 46.59
CA GLN A 3 -12.94 6.45 45.66
C GLN A 3 -14.12 6.45 44.67
N LEU A 4 -15.28 6.97 45.06
CA LEU A 4 -16.47 6.97 44.20
C LEU A 4 -16.32 7.96 43.04
N GLY A 5 -15.76 9.15 43.31
CA GLY A 5 -15.44 10.14 42.29
C GLY A 5 -14.44 9.63 41.23
N ARG A 6 -13.40 8.89 41.66
CA ARG A 6 -12.43 8.29 40.74
C ARG A 6 -13.03 7.18 39.87
N LYS A 7 -13.90 6.34 40.44
CA LYS A 7 -14.62 5.32 39.66
C LYS A 7 -15.56 5.95 38.62
N LEU A 8 -16.22 7.06 38.97
CA LEU A 8 -17.09 7.77 38.04
C LEU A 8 -16.28 8.44 36.91
N GLN A 9 -15.16 9.08 37.25
CA GLN A 9 -14.27 9.71 36.29
C GLN A 9 -13.73 8.69 35.28
N ASN A 10 -13.21 7.54 35.76
CA ASN A 10 -12.67 6.51 34.86
C ASN A 10 -13.75 5.92 33.95
N ARG A 11 -15.00 5.82 34.44
CA ARG A 11 -16.11 5.30 33.64
C ARG A 11 -16.56 6.31 32.57
N ILE A 12 -16.58 7.59 32.90
CA ILE A 12 -16.83 8.67 31.93
C ILE A 12 -15.72 8.71 30.88
N GLU A 13 -14.46 8.65 31.31
CA GLU A 13 -13.29 8.66 30.41
C GLU A 13 -13.32 7.47 29.44
N THR A 14 -13.65 6.27 29.93
CA THR A 14 -13.80 5.08 29.09
C THR A 14 -14.97 5.23 28.11
N ILE A 15 -16.11 5.76 28.55
CA ILE A 15 -17.28 5.98 27.68
C ILE A 15 -16.99 7.04 26.61
N LEU A 16 -16.26 8.11 26.96
CA LEU A 16 -15.89 9.18 26.05
C LEU A 16 -14.85 8.73 25.03
N LEU A 17 -13.81 8.01 25.44
CA LEU A 17 -12.83 7.42 24.52
C LEU A 17 -13.53 6.46 23.54
N TYR A 18 -14.41 5.60 24.05
CA TYR A 18 -15.12 4.65 23.19
C TYR A 18 -16.06 5.34 22.19
N LYS A 19 -16.83 6.35 22.63
CA LYS A 19 -17.70 7.15 21.73
C LYS A 19 -16.90 8.01 20.76
N PHE A 20 -15.76 8.57 21.18
CA PHE A 20 -14.90 9.40 20.35
C PHE A 20 -14.22 8.57 19.26
N THR A 21 -13.69 7.40 19.59
CA THR A 21 -13.13 6.47 18.59
C THR A 21 -14.20 5.96 17.63
N GLN A 22 -15.42 5.71 18.10
CA GLN A 22 -16.56 5.34 17.23
C GLN A 22 -16.96 6.47 16.27
N LEU A 23 -16.96 7.74 16.72
CA LEU A 23 -17.25 8.91 15.87
C LEU A 23 -16.10 9.22 14.90
N ALA A 24 -14.84 9.07 15.31
CA ALA A 24 -13.70 9.28 14.42
C ALA A 24 -13.60 8.19 13.32
N MET A 25 -14.12 7.00 13.58
CA MET A 25 -14.22 5.89 12.61
C MET A 25 -15.44 6.04 11.66
N LEU A 26 -16.40 6.89 12.01
CA LEU A 26 -17.51 7.38 11.18
C LEU A 26 -17.10 8.75 10.59
N GLY A 27 -16.28 8.85 9.56
CA GLY A 27 -16.62 8.31 8.25
C GLY A 27 -17.01 9.46 7.33
N ILE A 28 -16.50 9.46 6.11
CA ILE A 28 -17.14 10.09 4.94
C ILE A 28 -18.62 9.75 5.08
N ASP A 29 -19.47 10.74 5.39
CA ASP A 29 -20.87 10.46 5.70
C ASP A 29 -21.50 9.70 4.51
N ASP A 30 -22.48 8.83 4.77
CA ASP A 30 -23.04 7.99 3.70
C ASP A 30 -23.66 8.81 2.56
N GLU A 31 -24.08 10.05 2.79
CA GLU A 31 -24.46 11.02 1.76
C GLU A 31 -23.23 11.54 1.00
N PHE A 32 -22.14 11.90 1.68
CA PHE A 32 -20.89 12.28 1.03
C PHE A 32 -20.33 11.14 0.14
N ARG A 33 -20.43 9.88 0.58
CA ARG A 33 -20.09 8.69 -0.24
C ARG A 33 -20.96 8.52 -1.49
N LYS A 34 -22.21 9.00 -1.44
CA LYS A 34 -23.14 8.98 -2.58
C LYS A 34 -22.92 10.16 -3.53
N THR A 35 -22.15 11.17 -3.13
CA THR A 35 -21.86 12.30 -4.02
C THR A 35 -21.11 11.81 -5.26
N ARG A 36 -21.40 12.45 -6.39
CA ARG A 36 -20.67 12.22 -7.64
C ARG A 36 -19.18 12.47 -7.46
N MET A 37 -18.82 13.45 -6.61
CA MET A 37 -17.43 13.77 -6.32
C MET A 37 -16.70 12.61 -5.64
N TYR A 38 -17.27 12.01 -4.60
CA TYR A 38 -16.65 10.87 -3.93
C TYR A 38 -16.51 9.64 -4.85
N GLN A 39 -17.53 9.38 -5.69
CA GLN A 39 -17.46 8.29 -6.67
C GLN A 39 -16.34 8.50 -7.69
N SER A 40 -16.20 9.72 -8.22
CA SER A 40 -15.11 10.09 -9.14
C SER A 40 -13.74 9.86 -8.50
N ILE A 41 -13.52 10.40 -7.29
CA ILE A 41 -12.26 10.25 -6.55
C ILE A 41 -11.95 8.77 -6.30
N LYS A 42 -12.95 7.97 -5.95
CA LYS A 42 -12.78 6.54 -5.71
C LYS A 42 -12.44 5.77 -6.99
N GLU A 43 -13.10 6.10 -8.10
CA GLU A 43 -12.84 5.48 -9.41
C GLU A 43 -11.46 5.85 -9.94
N GLU A 44 -11.09 7.13 -9.88
CA GLU A 44 -9.76 7.63 -10.23
C GLU A 44 -8.69 6.95 -9.41
N GLY A 45 -8.82 6.94 -8.07
CA GLY A 45 -7.83 6.28 -7.20
C GLY A 45 -7.73 4.77 -7.42
N LEU A 46 -8.82 4.10 -7.77
CA LEU A 46 -8.78 2.67 -8.13
C LEU A 46 -8.05 2.45 -9.45
N GLU A 47 -8.30 3.29 -10.45
CA GLU A 47 -7.67 3.17 -11.75
C GLU A 47 -6.18 3.51 -11.70
N GLU A 48 -5.81 4.59 -11.00
CA GLU A 48 -4.41 4.95 -10.74
C GLU A 48 -3.69 3.81 -10.01
N GLY A 49 -4.25 3.33 -8.89
CA GLY A 49 -3.63 2.23 -8.13
C GLY A 49 -3.51 0.93 -8.95
N ARG A 50 -4.48 0.63 -9.83
CA ARG A 50 -4.41 -0.51 -10.74
C ARG A 50 -3.28 -0.33 -11.77
N GLN A 51 -3.13 0.87 -12.32
CA GLN A 51 -2.08 1.17 -13.30
C GLN A 51 -0.69 1.12 -12.67
N GLU A 52 -0.51 1.76 -11.51
CA GLU A 52 0.74 1.74 -10.74
C GLU A 52 1.10 0.31 -10.34
N GLY A 53 0.17 -0.43 -9.73
CA GLY A 53 0.42 -1.82 -9.32
C GLY A 53 0.76 -2.75 -10.48
N LEU A 54 0.19 -2.53 -11.67
CA LEU A 54 0.54 -3.29 -12.86
C LEU A 54 1.95 -2.95 -13.37
N GLN A 55 2.35 -1.68 -13.32
CA GLN A 55 3.69 -1.24 -13.73
C GLN A 55 4.76 -1.76 -12.77
N GLU A 56 4.55 -1.57 -11.47
CA GLU A 56 5.43 -2.08 -10.41
C GLU A 56 5.53 -3.60 -10.46
N GLY A 57 4.41 -4.31 -10.59
CA GLY A 57 4.39 -5.77 -10.68
C GLY A 57 5.14 -6.30 -11.90
N LYS A 58 5.02 -5.63 -13.06
CA LYS A 58 5.80 -5.98 -14.26
C LYS A 58 7.30 -5.76 -14.06
N LEU A 59 7.69 -4.65 -13.43
CA LEU A 59 9.09 -4.38 -13.13
C LEU A 59 9.65 -5.41 -12.13
N GLN A 60 8.95 -5.65 -11.03
CA GLN A 60 9.36 -6.62 -10.01
C GLN A 60 9.52 -8.02 -10.61
N ALA A 61 8.57 -8.47 -11.43
CA ALA A 61 8.65 -9.77 -12.08
C ALA A 61 9.86 -9.90 -13.02
N LYS A 62 10.26 -8.81 -13.70
CA LYS A 62 11.49 -8.76 -14.50
C LYS A 62 12.72 -8.89 -13.60
N LEU A 63 12.80 -8.11 -12.52
CA LEU A 63 13.92 -8.15 -11.58
C LEU A 63 14.06 -9.54 -10.93
N ASP A 64 12.96 -10.14 -10.46
CA ASP A 64 12.96 -11.47 -9.85
C ASP A 64 13.41 -12.59 -10.82
N ALA A 65 13.27 -12.36 -12.13
CA ALA A 65 13.73 -13.28 -13.16
C ALA A 65 15.25 -13.21 -13.40
N VAL A 66 15.91 -12.09 -13.06
CA VAL A 66 17.34 -11.87 -13.32
C VAL A 66 18.24 -12.99 -12.78
N PRO A 67 18.15 -13.41 -11.49
CA PRO A 67 19.02 -14.46 -10.96
C PRO A 67 18.80 -15.81 -11.66
N ARG A 68 17.56 -16.11 -12.04
CA ARG A 68 17.22 -17.36 -12.75
C ARG A 68 17.80 -17.39 -14.14
N LEU A 69 17.77 -16.27 -14.86
CA LEU A 69 18.38 -16.18 -16.18
C LEU A 69 19.91 -16.28 -16.12
N PHE A 70 20.55 -15.72 -15.08
CA PHE A 70 21.97 -15.96 -14.84
C PHE A 70 22.29 -17.42 -14.52
N ALA A 71 21.46 -18.09 -13.72
CA ALA A 71 21.61 -19.52 -13.44
C ALA A 71 21.48 -20.39 -14.71
N LEU A 72 20.78 -19.90 -15.74
CA LEU A 72 20.69 -20.53 -17.05
C LEU A 72 21.87 -20.19 -17.98
N GLY A 73 22.85 -19.41 -17.51
CA GLY A 73 24.08 -19.11 -18.24
C GLY A 73 23.99 -17.92 -19.21
N LEU A 74 22.95 -17.09 -19.12
CA LEU A 74 22.83 -15.88 -19.94
C LEU A 74 23.82 -14.80 -19.47
N SER A 75 24.36 -14.01 -20.41
CA SER A 75 25.20 -12.85 -20.08
C SER A 75 24.36 -11.67 -19.57
N MET A 76 25.01 -10.72 -18.88
CA MET A 76 24.33 -9.52 -18.36
C MET A 76 23.63 -8.72 -19.47
N GLU A 77 24.27 -8.61 -20.64
CA GLU A 77 23.72 -7.91 -21.81
C GLU A 77 22.52 -8.66 -22.41
N GLN A 78 22.56 -10.00 -22.40
CA GLN A 78 21.45 -10.83 -22.85
C GLN A 78 20.25 -10.72 -21.90
N VAL A 79 20.50 -10.72 -20.58
CA VAL A 79 19.45 -10.54 -19.57
C VAL A 79 18.81 -9.16 -19.66
N ALA A 80 19.63 -8.10 -19.74
CA ALA A 80 19.15 -6.73 -19.89
C ALA A 80 18.26 -6.58 -21.14
N ARG A 81 18.70 -7.14 -22.27
CA ARG A 81 17.92 -7.14 -23.51
C ARG A 81 16.65 -7.98 -23.41
N ALA A 82 16.70 -9.15 -22.80
CA ALA A 82 15.56 -10.07 -22.72
C ALA A 82 14.44 -9.53 -21.82
N LEU A 83 14.79 -8.74 -20.81
CA LEU A 83 13.85 -8.20 -19.83
C LEU A 83 13.52 -6.72 -20.05
N ASP A 84 14.06 -6.08 -21.09
CA ASP A 84 14.04 -4.62 -21.29
C ASP A 84 14.44 -3.87 -20.01
N LEU A 85 15.56 -4.26 -19.41
CA LEU A 85 16.16 -3.61 -18.26
C LEU A 85 17.47 -2.92 -18.67
N THR A 86 17.88 -1.93 -17.90
CA THR A 86 19.24 -1.35 -18.05
C THR A 86 20.28 -2.31 -17.46
N LEU A 87 21.53 -2.21 -17.93
CA LEU A 87 22.63 -2.98 -17.34
C LEU A 87 22.80 -2.69 -15.85
N GLU A 88 22.58 -1.44 -15.44
CA GLU A 88 22.61 -1.03 -14.03
C GLU A 88 21.54 -1.73 -13.20
N GLN A 89 20.29 -1.79 -13.68
CA GLN A 89 19.21 -2.51 -12.99
C GLN A 89 19.54 -4.00 -12.82
N VAL A 90 20.06 -4.63 -13.88
CA VAL A 90 20.47 -6.04 -13.83
C VAL A 90 21.63 -6.25 -12.85
N GLN A 91 22.62 -5.35 -12.84
CA GLN A 91 23.76 -5.41 -11.93
C GLN A 91 23.34 -5.25 -10.46
N GLN A 92 22.52 -4.26 -10.14
CA GLN A 92 22.04 -4.03 -8.78
C GLN A 92 21.22 -5.22 -8.27
N THR A 93 20.36 -5.80 -9.13
CA THR A 93 19.56 -6.98 -8.78
C THR A 93 20.44 -8.21 -8.50
N ALA A 94 21.51 -8.38 -9.26
CA ALA A 94 22.47 -9.48 -9.06
C ALA A 94 23.34 -9.33 -7.80
N GLN A 95 23.49 -8.11 -7.27
CA GLN A 95 24.30 -7.82 -6.07
C GLN A 95 23.49 -7.92 -4.76
N ASN A 96 22.17 -7.79 -4.84
CA ASN A 96 21.26 -7.78 -3.69
C ASN A 96 20.68 -9.17 -3.34
N HIS A 97 21.18 -10.24 -3.98
CA HIS A 97 20.79 -11.64 -3.77
C HIS A 97 22.03 -12.52 -3.63
#